data_AF-E2ZA61-F1
#
_entry.id   AF-E2ZA61-F1
#
_cell.length_a   1.000
_cell.length_b   1.000
_cell.length_c   1.000
_cell.angle_alpha   90.00
_cell.angle_beta   90.00
_cell.angle_gamma   90.00
#
_symmetry.space_group_name_H-M   'P 1'
#
loop_
_entity.id
_entity.type
_entity.pdbx_description
1 polymer ?
#
loop_
_entity_poly.entity_id
_entity_poly.type
_entity_poly.pdbx_seq_one_letter_code
_entity_poly.pdbx_strand_id
1 'polypeptide(L)'
;MFCTHCGAPIEGNQKFCTQCGAPVDLNMTGEYDNPYHVNPDTVGDEDLAIIRGKGFWENFKYVITKKFATIEGRASRGEYFKFYSVSAVIFPLIWVVAAISANISMSLYVALSIVCFVFGLVLVIPSFCLNVRRLHDVGRSGAWILVNFVPFGEFYFLYLICSEGQAIMNRYGRKTNYVGLTSEEAARIGKPASPTDTMIIVAFFVSVVCSIVAPCIWVAAGALATRW
;
A
#
# COMPACT_ATOMS: atom_id res chain seq x y z
N MET A 1 28.19 5.28 5.90
CA MET A 1 27.36 5.05 7.09
C MET A 1 26.13 5.94 7.01
N PHE A 2 24.96 5.48 7.48
CA PHE A 2 23.71 6.26 7.43
C PHE A 2 23.07 6.35 8.80
N CYS A 3 22.32 7.43 9.04
CA CYS A 3 21.59 7.63 10.27
C CYS A 3 20.39 6.68 10.35
N THR A 4 20.31 5.87 11.40
CA THR A 4 19.16 4.97 11.64
C THR A 4 17.86 5.72 11.92
N HIS A 5 17.92 6.97 12.37
CA HIS A 5 16.73 7.78 12.65
C HIS A 5 16.15 8.47 11.41
N CYS A 6 16.99 9.11 10.59
CA CYS A 6 16.51 9.92 9.46
C CYS A 6 16.97 9.41 8.08
N GLY A 7 17.86 8.43 8.01
CA GLY A 7 18.40 7.90 6.75
C GLY A 7 19.45 8.81 6.08
N ALA A 8 19.81 9.96 6.67
CA ALA A 8 20.81 10.86 6.10
C ALA A 8 22.22 10.23 6.09
N PRO A 9 23.05 10.55 5.07
CA PRO A 9 24.44 10.12 5.06
C PRO A 9 25.19 10.72 6.26
N ILE A 10 26.05 9.90 6.86
CA ILE A 10 26.92 10.29 7.97
C ILE A 10 28.35 10.28 7.46
N GLU A 11 28.96 11.46 7.49
CA GLU A 11 30.38 11.67 7.19
C GLU A 11 31.22 11.46 8.45
N GLY A 12 32.12 10.47 8.42
CA GLY A 12 33.09 10.24 9.49
C GLY A 12 32.50 9.75 10.84
N ASN A 13 33.21 10.07 11.92
CA ASN A 13 32.96 9.63 13.30
C ASN A 13 32.21 10.72 14.11
N GLN A 14 31.09 11.20 13.55
CA GLN A 14 30.27 12.21 14.22
C GLN A 14 29.27 11.55 15.18
N LYS A 15 29.20 12.06 16.42
CA LYS A 15 28.35 11.52 17.51
C LYS A 15 26.86 11.80 17.32
N PHE A 16 26.52 12.78 16.49
CA PHE A 16 25.14 13.21 16.21
C PHE A 16 24.93 13.40 14.72
N CYS A 17 23.73 13.13 14.24
CA CYS A 17 23.38 13.34 12.84
C CYS A 17 23.13 14.83 12.57
N THR A 18 23.77 15.39 11.54
CA THR A 18 23.62 16.80 11.12
C THR A 18 22.22 17.16 10.63
N GLN A 19 21.42 16.17 10.21
CA GLN A 19 20.08 16.40 9.67
C GLN A 19 18.97 16.28 10.73
N CYS A 20 19.10 15.35 11.67
CA CYS A 20 18.03 15.09 12.65
C CYS A 20 18.44 15.27 14.11
N GLY A 21 19.71 15.53 14.41
CA GLY A 21 20.22 15.69 15.76
C GLY A 21 20.24 14.41 16.61
N ALA A 22 19.79 13.27 16.07
CA ALA A 22 19.80 12.01 16.80
C ALA A 22 21.24 11.53 17.04
N PRO A 23 21.52 10.91 18.20
CA PRO A 23 22.82 10.30 18.45
C PRO A 23 23.07 9.19 17.42
N VAL A 24 24.30 9.13 16.94
CA VAL A 24 24.76 8.14 15.97
C VAL A 24 25.59 7.12 16.72
N ASP A 25 25.12 5.89 16.79
CA ASP A 25 25.96 4.76 17.18
C ASP A 25 26.64 4.18 15.94
N LEU A 26 27.96 4.33 15.86
CA LEU A 26 28.79 3.88 14.74
C LEU A 26 28.90 2.36 14.65
N ASN A 27 28.48 1.62 15.68
CA ASN A 27 28.31 0.17 15.62
C ASN A 27 26.94 -0.24 15.05
N MET A 28 25.96 0.67 15.01
CA MET A 28 24.62 0.47 14.45
C MET A 28 24.41 1.19 13.11
N THR A 29 25.43 1.85 12.57
CA THR A 29 25.37 2.38 11.21
C THR A 29 25.28 1.21 10.25
N GLY A 30 24.09 0.94 9.72
CA GLY A 30 23.90 -0.15 8.77
C GLY A 30 24.88 -0.03 7.62
N GLU A 31 25.83 -0.97 7.56
CA GLU A 31 26.57 -1.30 6.36
C GLU A 31 25.52 -1.63 5.30
N TYR A 32 25.42 -0.77 4.29
CA TYR A 32 24.44 -0.92 3.23
C TYR A 32 25.09 -1.72 2.12
N ASP A 33 24.96 -3.05 2.19
CA ASP A 33 25.07 -3.86 0.98
C ASP A 33 23.99 -3.42 0.01
N ASN A 34 24.38 -3.19 -1.24
CA ASN A 34 23.52 -2.74 -2.31
C ASN A 34 22.28 -3.67 -2.44
N PRO A 35 21.04 -3.20 -2.16
CA PRO A 35 19.85 -4.05 -2.13
C PRO A 35 19.41 -4.53 -3.51
N TYR A 36 20.03 -4.06 -4.60
CA TYR A 36 19.82 -4.62 -5.93
C TYR A 36 20.55 -5.96 -6.15
N HIS A 37 21.38 -6.42 -5.21
CA HIS A 37 22.20 -7.64 -5.35
C HIS A 37 22.03 -8.67 -4.24
N VAL A 38 20.91 -8.68 -3.51
CA VAL A 38 20.65 -9.78 -2.57
C VAL A 38 20.22 -11.01 -3.36
N ASN A 39 21.05 -12.05 -3.37
CA ASN A 39 20.74 -13.32 -4.02
C ASN A 39 19.51 -13.95 -3.34
N PRO A 40 18.36 -14.09 -4.04
CA PRO A 40 17.15 -14.65 -3.45
C PRO A 40 17.33 -16.07 -2.90
N ASP A 41 18.31 -16.82 -3.38
CA ASP A 41 18.54 -18.21 -2.97
C ASP A 41 19.22 -18.34 -1.61
N THR A 42 19.72 -17.23 -1.06
CA THR A 42 20.49 -17.19 0.20
C THR A 42 19.66 -16.72 1.40
N VAL A 43 18.39 -16.41 1.19
CA VAL A 43 17.52 -15.81 2.21
C VAL A 43 16.40 -16.78 2.57
N GLY A 44 16.04 -16.92 3.85
CA GLY A 44 14.97 -17.82 4.28
C GLY A 44 13.59 -17.45 3.67
N ASP A 45 12.67 -18.41 3.56
CA ASP A 45 11.39 -18.26 2.83
C ASP A 45 10.50 -17.12 3.33
N GLU A 46 10.50 -16.83 4.65
CA GLU A 46 9.75 -15.72 5.22
C GLU A 46 10.36 -14.36 4.88
N ASP A 47 11.69 -14.25 4.95
CA ASP A 47 12.44 -13.06 4.56
C ASP A 47 12.32 -12.86 3.05
N LEU A 48 12.40 -13.91 2.25
CA LEU A 48 12.14 -13.88 0.79
C LEU A 48 10.78 -13.28 0.44
N ALA A 49 9.75 -13.45 1.26
CA ALA A 49 8.44 -12.84 1.03
C ALA A 49 8.40 -11.33 1.33
N ILE A 50 9.33 -10.83 2.14
CA ILE A 50 9.56 -9.40 2.40
C ILE A 50 10.38 -8.78 1.24
N ILE A 51 11.27 -9.57 0.65
CA ILE A 51 12.21 -9.18 -0.42
C ILE A 51 11.53 -9.16 -1.79
N ARG A 52 10.77 -10.21 -2.11
CA ARG A 52 10.16 -10.47 -3.41
C ARG A 52 8.89 -9.66 -3.65
N GLY A 53 8.80 -9.02 -4.82
CA GLY A 53 7.58 -8.34 -5.27
C GLY A 53 6.41 -9.32 -5.44
N LYS A 54 5.41 -9.23 -4.55
CA LYS A 54 4.14 -9.98 -4.66
C LYS A 54 3.29 -9.49 -5.85
N GLY A 55 2.53 -10.37 -6.50
CA GLY A 55 1.49 -9.96 -7.45
C GLY A 55 0.33 -9.22 -6.76
N PHE A 56 -0.65 -8.74 -7.53
CA PHE A 56 -1.76 -7.94 -7.00
C PHE A 56 -2.59 -8.71 -5.96
N TRP A 57 -3.03 -9.92 -6.30
CA TRP A 57 -3.86 -10.76 -5.42
C TRP A 57 -3.08 -11.29 -4.22
N GLU A 58 -1.82 -11.70 -4.40
CA GLU A 58 -0.98 -12.16 -3.30
C GLU A 58 -0.70 -11.03 -2.31
N ASN A 59 -0.47 -9.81 -2.81
CA ASN A 59 -0.27 -8.64 -1.96
C ASN A 59 -1.53 -8.33 -1.14
N PHE A 60 -2.70 -8.37 -1.77
CA PHE A 60 -3.98 -8.15 -1.07
C PHE A 60 -4.22 -9.19 0.03
N LYS A 61 -4.07 -10.48 -0.27
CA LYS A 61 -4.17 -11.56 0.73
C LYS A 61 -3.16 -11.39 1.85
N TYR A 62 -1.92 -11.05 1.52
CA TYR A 62 -0.86 -10.87 2.52
C TYR A 62 -1.17 -9.73 3.49
N VAL A 63 -1.65 -8.59 2.99
CA VAL A 63 -2.03 -7.45 3.85
C VAL A 63 -3.17 -7.84 4.78
N ILE A 64 -4.21 -8.52 4.27
CA ILE A 64 -5.39 -8.88 5.07
C ILE A 64 -5.12 -10.01 6.07
N THR A 65 -4.25 -10.96 5.75
CA THR A 65 -4.02 -12.13 6.62
C THR A 65 -2.86 -11.96 7.57
N LYS A 66 -1.77 -11.31 7.15
CA LYS A 66 -0.53 -11.20 7.93
C LYS A 66 -0.30 -9.81 8.51
N LYS A 67 -0.78 -8.75 7.85
CA LYS A 67 -0.57 -7.35 8.28
C LYS A 67 -1.87 -6.59 8.53
N PHE A 68 -2.89 -7.29 9.02
CA PHE A 68 -4.25 -6.74 9.15
C PHE A 68 -4.31 -5.54 10.08
N ALA A 69 -3.71 -5.64 11.27
CA ALA A 69 -3.69 -4.60 12.30
C ALA A 69 -2.24 -4.19 12.68
N THR A 70 -1.28 -4.46 11.80
CA THR A 70 0.14 -4.19 12.07
C THR A 70 0.51 -2.77 11.64
N ILE A 71 0.88 -1.94 12.62
CA ILE A 71 1.30 -0.54 12.44
C ILE A 71 2.81 -0.43 12.27
N GLU A 72 3.55 -1.38 12.83
CA GLU A 72 5.01 -1.43 12.77
C GLU A 72 5.51 -1.79 11.37
N GLY A 73 6.72 -1.31 11.06
CA GLY A 73 7.35 -1.55 9.77
C GLY A 73 7.03 -0.50 8.71
N ARG A 74 7.38 -0.84 7.47
CA ARG A 74 7.26 0.01 6.29
C ARG A 74 6.36 -0.65 5.25
N ALA A 75 5.76 0.16 4.39
CA ALA A 75 5.06 -0.28 3.20
C ALA A 75 5.60 0.49 1.99
N SER A 76 6.15 -0.22 1.02
CA SER A 76 6.60 0.40 -0.22
C SER A 76 5.43 0.85 -1.09
N ARG A 77 5.71 1.75 -2.04
CA ARG A 77 4.73 2.22 -3.04
C ARG A 77 3.99 1.07 -3.70
N GLY A 78 4.73 0.03 -4.12
CA GLY A 78 4.13 -1.14 -4.75
C GLY A 78 3.14 -1.86 -3.83
N GLU A 79 3.49 -2.08 -2.55
CA GLU A 79 2.58 -2.70 -1.57
C GLU A 79 1.30 -1.87 -1.40
N TYR A 80 1.44 -0.54 -1.33
CA TYR A 80 0.35 0.42 -1.18
C TYR A 80 -0.60 0.42 -2.37
N PHE A 81 -0.08 0.72 -3.57
CA PHE A 81 -0.92 0.86 -4.75
C PHE A 81 -1.53 -0.47 -5.20
N LYS A 82 -0.82 -1.61 -5.06
CA LYS A 82 -1.43 -2.92 -5.37
C LYS A 82 -2.62 -3.23 -4.46
N PHE A 83 -2.52 -2.93 -3.17
CA PHE A 83 -3.64 -3.13 -2.23
C PHE A 83 -4.83 -2.22 -2.59
N TYR A 84 -4.56 -0.94 -2.87
CA TYR A 84 -5.61 0.01 -3.19
C TYR A 84 -6.28 -0.29 -4.54
N SER A 85 -5.51 -0.65 -5.58
CA SER A 85 -6.07 -1.00 -6.89
C SER A 85 -6.98 -2.23 -6.83
N VAL A 86 -6.63 -3.27 -6.06
CA VAL A 86 -7.51 -4.43 -5.87
C VAL A 86 -8.76 -4.05 -5.08
N SER A 87 -8.61 -3.29 -4.00
CA SER A 87 -9.74 -2.82 -3.19
C SER A 87 -10.71 -1.96 -4.01
N ALA A 88 -10.16 -1.04 -4.83
CA ALA A 88 -10.93 -0.16 -5.71
C ALA A 88 -11.66 -0.88 -6.84
N VAL A 89 -11.37 -2.16 -7.13
CA VAL A 89 -12.18 -2.99 -8.04
C VAL A 89 -13.21 -3.81 -7.27
N ILE A 90 -12.82 -4.41 -6.15
CA ILE A 90 -13.69 -5.29 -5.34
C ILE A 90 -14.87 -4.51 -4.76
N PHE A 91 -14.63 -3.33 -4.20
CA PHE A 91 -15.68 -2.50 -3.59
C PHE A 91 -16.81 -2.13 -4.56
N PRO A 92 -16.55 -1.50 -5.73
CA PRO A 92 -17.63 -1.15 -6.65
C PRO A 92 -18.31 -2.39 -7.22
N LEU A 93 -17.60 -3.51 -7.44
CA LEU A 93 -18.22 -4.74 -7.92
C LEU A 93 -19.26 -5.27 -6.93
N ILE A 94 -18.93 -5.28 -5.65
CA ILE A 94 -19.84 -5.68 -4.57
C ILE A 94 -21.07 -4.75 -4.52
N TRP A 95 -20.86 -3.43 -4.65
CA TRP A 95 -21.94 -2.45 -4.72
C TRP A 95 -22.84 -2.63 -5.95
N VAL A 96 -22.29 -2.97 -7.11
CA VAL A 96 -23.05 -3.27 -8.33
C VAL A 96 -23.94 -4.50 -8.12
N VAL A 97 -23.42 -5.55 -7.51
CA VAL A 97 -24.22 -6.76 -7.19
C VAL A 97 -25.36 -6.43 -6.23
N ALA A 98 -25.09 -5.64 -5.18
CA ALA A 98 -26.13 -5.16 -4.28
C ALA A 98 -27.17 -4.31 -5.03
N ALA A 99 -26.74 -3.41 -5.90
CA ALA A 99 -27.63 -2.57 -6.69
C ALA A 99 -28.54 -3.34 -7.65
N ILE A 100 -28.02 -4.38 -8.32
CA ILE A 100 -28.81 -5.24 -9.20
C ILE A 100 -29.90 -5.98 -8.41
N SER A 101 -29.59 -6.45 -7.20
CA SER A 101 -30.53 -7.20 -6.37
C SER A 101 -31.75 -6.37 -5.93
N ALA A 102 -31.65 -5.03 -5.94
CA ALA A 102 -32.77 -4.12 -5.70
C ALA A 102 -33.92 -4.30 -6.72
N ASN A 103 -33.61 -4.72 -7.94
CA ASN A 103 -34.61 -5.00 -8.98
C ASN A 103 -35.29 -6.36 -8.78
N ILE A 104 -34.75 -7.23 -7.93
CA ILE A 104 -35.27 -8.58 -7.67
C ILE A 104 -36.12 -8.57 -6.40
N SER A 105 -35.57 -8.09 -5.29
CA SER A 105 -36.32 -7.96 -4.04
C SER A 105 -35.67 -6.96 -3.08
N MET A 106 -36.51 -6.19 -2.39
CA MET A 106 -36.06 -5.19 -1.42
C MET A 106 -35.36 -5.85 -0.22
N SER A 107 -35.81 -7.03 0.21
CA SER A 107 -35.19 -7.78 1.31
C SER A 107 -33.76 -8.24 0.98
N LEU A 108 -33.52 -8.72 -0.24
CA LEU A 108 -32.19 -9.11 -0.70
C LEU A 108 -31.25 -7.92 -0.85
N TYR A 109 -31.77 -6.78 -1.34
CA TYR A 109 -31.02 -5.54 -1.40
C TYR A 109 -30.53 -5.07 -0.03
N VAL A 110 -31.42 -5.04 0.96
CA VAL A 110 -31.08 -4.63 2.32
C VAL A 110 -30.05 -5.60 2.92
N ALA A 111 -30.25 -6.92 2.77
CA ALA A 111 -29.32 -7.92 3.27
C ALA A 111 -27.91 -7.77 2.66
N LEU A 112 -27.81 -7.64 1.34
CA LEU A 112 -26.53 -7.44 0.65
C LEU A 112 -25.90 -6.11 1.04
N SER A 113 -26.67 -5.04 1.15
CA SER A 113 -26.16 -3.71 1.56
C SER A 113 -25.54 -3.74 2.96
N ILE A 114 -26.14 -4.46 3.90
CA ILE A 114 -25.58 -4.64 5.25
C ILE A 114 -24.25 -5.41 5.18
N VAL A 115 -24.18 -6.48 4.38
CA VAL A 115 -22.94 -7.24 4.18
C VAL A 115 -21.84 -6.36 3.57
N CYS A 116 -22.19 -5.53 2.57
CA CYS A 116 -21.26 -4.58 1.96
C CYS A 116 -20.72 -3.59 2.99
N PHE A 117 -21.60 -3.05 3.84
CA PHE A 117 -21.23 -2.10 4.88
C PHE A 117 -20.28 -2.72 5.91
N VAL A 118 -20.59 -3.92 6.41
CA VAL A 118 -19.74 -4.64 7.36
C VAL A 118 -18.38 -4.97 6.74
N PHE A 119 -18.34 -5.46 5.50
CA PHE A 119 -17.10 -5.71 4.78
C PHE A 119 -16.26 -4.43 4.63
N GLY A 120 -16.92 -3.30 4.35
CA GLY A 120 -16.28 -1.99 4.32
C GLY A 120 -15.59 -1.63 5.63
N LEU A 121 -16.29 -1.78 6.76
CA LEU A 121 -15.75 -1.52 8.09
C LEU A 121 -14.54 -2.39 8.41
N VAL A 122 -14.57 -3.68 8.05
CA VAL A 122 -13.44 -4.59 8.26
C VAL A 122 -12.19 -4.12 7.52
N LEU A 123 -12.35 -3.58 6.30
CA LEU A 123 -11.23 -3.09 5.49
C LEU A 123 -10.70 -1.71 5.90
N VAL A 124 -11.41 -0.96 6.76
CA VAL A 124 -10.90 0.32 7.30
C VAL A 124 -9.62 0.11 8.11
N ILE A 125 -9.57 -0.94 8.92
CA ILE A 125 -8.42 -1.25 9.79
C ILE A 125 -7.14 -1.48 8.98
N PRO A 126 -7.07 -2.44 8.02
CA PRO A 126 -5.86 -2.66 7.25
C PRO A 126 -5.51 -1.47 6.36
N SER A 127 -6.50 -0.72 5.85
CA SER A 127 -6.26 0.50 5.07
C SER A 127 -5.59 1.58 5.91
N PHE A 128 -6.05 1.78 7.14
CA PHE A 128 -5.45 2.73 8.08
C PHE A 128 -4.02 2.31 8.47
N CYS A 129 -3.82 1.06 8.86
CA CYS A 129 -2.50 0.53 9.19
C CYS A 129 -1.52 0.66 8.01
N LEU A 130 -2.00 0.44 6.79
CA LEU A 130 -1.18 0.54 5.59
C LEU A 130 -0.81 1.99 5.24
N ASN A 131 -1.71 2.96 5.46
CA ASN A 131 -1.40 4.39 5.40
C ASN A 131 -0.28 4.78 6.38
N VAL A 132 -0.36 4.31 7.63
CA VAL A 132 0.68 4.57 8.63
C VAL A 132 2.03 3.99 8.20
N ARG A 133 2.06 2.72 7.76
CA ARG A 133 3.28 2.07 7.27
C ARG A 133 3.86 2.74 6.03
N ARG A 134 3.01 3.36 5.19
CA ARG A 134 3.48 4.14 4.04
C ARG A 134 4.11 5.46 4.47
N LEU A 135 3.55 6.15 5.46
CA LEU A 135 4.18 7.35 6.04
C LEU A 135 5.53 7.01 6.70
N HIS A 136 5.62 5.87 7.39
CA HIS A 136 6.87 5.36 7.95
C HIS A 136 7.93 5.12 6.86
N ASP A 137 7.53 4.71 5.66
CA ASP A 137 8.43 4.49 4.53
C ASP A 137 9.07 5.80 4.01
N VAL A 138 8.37 6.93 4.15
CA VAL A 138 8.88 8.29 3.84
C VAL A 138 9.61 8.92 5.04
N GLY A 139 9.73 8.19 6.16
CA GLY A 139 10.40 8.66 7.38
C GLY A 139 9.55 9.61 8.22
N ARG A 140 8.24 9.70 7.97
CA ARG A 140 7.28 10.50 8.75
C ARG A 140 6.55 9.62 9.77
N SER A 141 6.02 10.21 10.84
CA SER A 141 5.20 9.49 11.81
C SER A 141 3.78 9.25 11.29
N GLY A 142 3.10 8.21 11.78
CA GLY A 142 1.69 7.94 11.44
C GLY A 142 0.72 9.08 11.77
N ALA A 143 1.10 10.01 12.66
CA ALA A 143 0.30 11.20 12.99
C ALA A 143 0.06 12.13 11.79
N TRP A 144 0.88 12.03 10.74
CA TRP A 144 0.69 12.81 9.51
C TRP A 144 -0.59 12.45 8.74
N ILE A 145 -1.28 11.36 9.10
CA ILE A 145 -2.64 11.09 8.61
C ILE A 145 -3.61 12.23 8.97
N LEU A 146 -3.41 12.88 10.13
CA LEU A 146 -4.27 13.97 10.59
C LEU A 146 -4.28 15.18 9.64
N VAL A 147 -3.29 15.29 8.75
CA VAL A 147 -3.26 16.35 7.74
C VAL A 147 -4.45 16.26 6.79
N ASN A 148 -5.08 15.09 6.61
CA ASN A 148 -6.31 14.98 5.83
C ASN A 148 -7.50 15.76 6.44
N PHE A 149 -7.47 16.08 7.74
CA PHE A 149 -8.52 16.91 8.36
C PHE A 149 -8.32 18.42 8.15
N VAL A 150 -7.17 18.83 7.61
CA VAL A 150 -6.88 20.22 7.29
C VAL A 150 -7.35 20.48 5.85
N PRO A 151 -8.07 21.58 5.57
CA PRO A 151 -8.41 21.95 4.20
C PRO A 151 -7.15 22.03 3.33
N PHE A 152 -7.18 21.41 2.14
CA PHE A 152 -6.02 21.21 1.24
C PHE A 152 -4.91 20.28 1.74
N GLY A 153 -4.97 19.78 2.97
CA GLY A 153 -3.97 18.85 3.50
C GLY A 153 -3.95 17.50 2.78
N GLU A 154 -5.06 17.09 2.18
CA GLU A 154 -5.16 15.90 1.34
C GLU A 154 -4.17 15.91 0.16
N PHE A 155 -3.89 17.08 -0.44
CA PHE A 155 -2.91 17.20 -1.52
C PHE A 155 -1.49 16.93 -1.03
N TYR A 156 -1.15 17.42 0.16
CA TYR A 156 0.15 17.15 0.77
C TYR A 156 0.26 15.69 1.21
N PHE A 157 -0.81 15.11 1.74
CA PHE A 157 -0.85 13.69 2.09
C PHE A 157 -0.70 12.79 0.85
N LEU A 158 -1.35 13.14 -0.26
CA LEU A 158 -1.19 12.47 -1.55
C LEU A 158 0.25 12.57 -2.05
N TYR A 159 0.86 13.76 -1.96
CA TYR A 159 2.28 13.94 -2.27
C TYR A 159 3.16 13.00 -1.43
N LEU A 160 2.90 12.87 -0.13
CA LEU A 160 3.64 11.94 0.74
C LEU A 160 3.44 10.47 0.32
N ILE A 161 2.21 10.06 0.03
CA ILE A 161 1.92 8.69 -0.43
C ILE A 161 2.61 8.39 -1.77
N CYS A 162 2.71 9.38 -2.65
CA CYS A 162 3.37 9.25 -3.95
C CYS A 162 4.89 9.42 -3.89
N SER A 163 5.45 10.02 -2.84
CA SER A 163 6.90 10.31 -2.69
C SER A 163 7.78 9.06 -2.64
N GLU A 164 9.08 9.16 -2.90
CA GLU A 164 9.95 7.97 -2.76
C GLU A 164 10.11 7.60 -1.30
N GLY A 165 9.95 6.31 -1.00
CA GLY A 165 10.36 5.78 0.29
C GLY A 165 11.87 5.88 0.42
N GLN A 166 12.37 6.05 1.65
CA GLN A 166 13.81 6.17 1.89
C GLN A 166 14.54 4.92 1.38
N ALA A 167 15.59 5.09 0.57
CA ALA A 167 16.32 3.96 0.01
C ALA A 167 16.97 3.08 1.10
N ILE A 168 17.37 3.71 2.21
CA ILE A 168 18.09 3.09 3.31
C ILE A 168 17.13 2.70 4.44
N MET A 169 17.60 1.81 5.32
CA MET A 169 16.93 1.51 6.59
C MET A 169 16.67 2.79 7.39
N ASN A 170 15.48 2.90 7.96
CA ASN A 170 15.12 3.98 8.87
C ASN A 170 14.67 3.39 10.20
N ARG A 171 14.23 4.25 11.14
CA ARG A 171 13.78 3.86 12.48
C ARG A 171 12.61 2.87 12.49
N TYR A 172 11.90 2.75 11.36
CA TYR A 172 10.78 1.84 11.18
C TYR A 172 11.18 0.54 10.47
N GLY A 173 12.48 0.33 10.21
CA GLY A 173 13.04 -0.90 9.69
C GLY A 173 13.45 -0.85 8.21
N ARG A 174 13.60 -2.03 7.63
CA ARG A 174 14.10 -2.23 6.26
C ARG A 174 13.03 -1.90 5.20
N LYS A 175 13.53 -1.50 4.02
CA LYS A 175 12.87 -1.56 2.71
C LYS A 175 11.93 -2.78 2.55
N THR A 176 10.61 -2.65 2.38
CA THR A 176 9.77 -3.79 1.94
C THR A 176 9.66 -3.85 0.41
N ASN A 177 9.66 -5.06 -0.17
CA ASN A 177 9.63 -5.36 -1.61
C ASN A 177 10.70 -4.60 -2.41
N TYR A 178 11.96 -5.03 -2.31
CA TYR A 178 13.08 -4.39 -3.01
C TYR A 178 13.58 -5.16 -4.24
N VAL A 179 13.13 -6.41 -4.46
CA VAL A 179 13.45 -7.19 -5.66
C VAL A 179 12.17 -7.42 -6.46
N GLY A 180 12.06 -6.73 -7.60
CA GLY A 180 11.11 -7.11 -8.64
C GLY A 180 11.59 -8.42 -9.27
N LEU A 181 10.71 -9.42 -9.35
CA LEU A 181 11.07 -10.65 -10.05
C LEU A 181 10.96 -10.42 -11.55
N THR A 182 12.03 -10.74 -12.28
CA THR A 182 11.94 -10.90 -13.73
C THR A 182 10.98 -12.04 -14.07
N SER A 183 10.44 -12.05 -15.29
CA SER A 183 9.55 -13.12 -15.77
C SER A 183 10.21 -14.50 -15.68
N GLU A 184 11.52 -14.57 -15.89
CA GLU A 184 12.29 -15.82 -15.83
C GLU A 184 12.45 -16.32 -14.38
N GLU A 185 12.81 -15.44 -13.44
CA GLU A 185 12.90 -15.79 -12.02
C GLU A 185 11.54 -16.18 -11.44
N ALA A 186 10.49 -15.46 -11.82
CA ALA A 186 9.12 -15.75 -11.42
C ALA A 186 8.67 -17.12 -11.94
N ALA A 187 9.00 -17.45 -13.19
CA ALA A 187 8.72 -18.76 -13.78
C ALA A 187 9.46 -19.90 -13.06
N ARG A 188 10.71 -19.70 -12.64
CA ARG A 188 11.46 -20.70 -11.84
C ARG A 188 10.80 -20.98 -10.49
N ILE A 189 10.23 -19.96 -9.85
CA ILE A 189 9.60 -20.06 -8.52
C ILE A 189 8.12 -20.47 -8.63
N GLY A 190 7.57 -20.58 -9.85
CA GLY A 190 6.15 -20.87 -10.07
C GLY A 190 5.21 -19.76 -9.58
N LYS A 191 5.70 -18.51 -9.55
CA LYS A 191 4.92 -17.32 -9.15
C LYS A 191 4.75 -16.38 -10.35
N PRO A 192 3.69 -15.57 -10.40
CA PRO A 192 3.57 -14.53 -11.41
C PRO A 192 4.66 -13.45 -11.20
N ALA A 193 5.18 -12.91 -12.30
CA ALA A 193 6.14 -11.81 -12.24
C ALA A 193 5.56 -10.60 -11.51
N SER A 194 6.40 -9.87 -10.77
CA SER A 194 5.94 -8.66 -10.10
C SER A 194 5.54 -7.61 -11.15
N PRO A 195 4.38 -6.96 -11.02
CA PRO A 195 3.97 -5.93 -11.98
C PRO A 195 4.94 -4.75 -11.94
N THR A 196 5.25 -4.21 -13.11
CA THR A 196 6.10 -3.02 -13.24
C THR A 196 5.43 -1.79 -12.63
N ASP A 197 6.22 -0.79 -12.26
CA ASP A 197 5.70 0.46 -11.69
C ASP A 197 4.67 1.14 -12.60
N THR A 198 4.84 1.05 -13.92
CA THR A 198 3.89 1.56 -14.91
C THR A 198 2.56 0.81 -14.86
N MET A 199 2.57 -0.52 -14.73
CA MET A 199 1.34 -1.31 -14.58
C MET A 199 0.60 -0.98 -13.28
N ILE A 200 1.34 -0.69 -12.21
CA ILE A 200 0.75 -0.29 -10.92
C ILE A 200 0.05 1.07 -11.06
N ILE A 201 0.71 2.04 -11.69
CA ILE A 201 0.15 3.37 -11.95
C ILE A 201 -1.10 3.27 -12.82
N VAL A 202 -1.04 2.54 -13.94
CA VAL A 202 -2.19 2.35 -14.83
C VAL A 202 -3.34 1.66 -14.10
N ALA A 203 -3.06 0.59 -13.34
CA ALA A 203 -4.09 -0.10 -12.57
C ALA A 203 -4.74 0.81 -11.51
N PHE A 204 -3.96 1.68 -10.87
CA PHE A 204 -4.50 2.67 -9.94
C PHE A 204 -5.42 3.66 -10.65
N PHE A 205 -4.99 4.29 -11.74
CA PHE A 205 -5.84 5.23 -12.47
C PHE A 205 -7.09 4.57 -13.06
N VAL A 206 -6.97 3.39 -13.66
CA VAL A 206 -8.11 2.63 -14.18
C VAL A 206 -9.10 2.30 -13.06
N SER A 207 -8.61 1.85 -11.90
CA SER A 207 -9.50 1.51 -10.77
C SER A 207 -10.17 2.74 -10.15
N VAL A 208 -9.49 3.89 -10.09
CA VAL A 208 -10.09 5.18 -9.67
C VAL A 208 -11.17 5.61 -10.65
N VAL A 209 -10.90 5.58 -11.95
CA VAL A 209 -11.88 5.93 -12.99
C VAL A 209 -13.09 5.00 -12.93
N CYS A 210 -12.90 3.68 -12.85
CA CYS A 210 -13.98 2.72 -12.70
C CYS A 210 -14.83 2.97 -11.45
N SER A 211 -14.19 3.33 -10.33
CA SER A 211 -14.88 3.61 -9.06
C SER A 211 -15.70 4.91 -9.09
N ILE A 212 -15.31 5.89 -9.90
CA ILE A 212 -16.04 7.16 -10.08
C ILE A 212 -17.16 7.00 -11.11
N VAL A 213 -16.89 6.28 -12.20
CA VAL A 213 -17.82 6.13 -13.32
C VAL A 213 -18.97 5.18 -12.99
N ALA A 214 -18.72 4.08 -12.26
CA ALA A 214 -19.77 3.11 -11.93
C ALA A 214 -20.95 3.71 -11.11
N PRO A 215 -20.72 4.52 -10.05
CA PRO A 215 -21.79 5.22 -9.34
C PRO A 215 -22.49 6.26 -10.22
N CYS A 216 -21.76 7.02 -11.05
CA CYS A 216 -22.33 8.04 -11.93
C CYS A 216 -23.27 7.46 -12.99
N ILE A 217 -22.89 6.33 -13.61
CA ILE A 217 -23.76 5.60 -14.55
C ILE A 217 -25.03 5.12 -13.84
N TRP A 218 -24.91 4.67 -12.59
CA TRP A 218 -26.05 4.15 -11.85
C TRP A 218 -27.01 5.24 -11.36
N VAL A 219 -26.49 6.38 -10.89
CA VAL A 219 -27.30 7.57 -10.56
C VAL A 219 -28.03 8.07 -11.81
N ALA A 220 -27.36 8.11 -12.95
CA ALA A 220 -27.98 8.49 -14.22
C ALA A 220 -29.07 7.48 -14.66
N ALA A 221 -28.84 6.17 -14.51
CA ALA A 221 -29.81 5.13 -14.83
C ALA A 221 -31.02 5.14 -13.89
N GLY A 222 -30.83 5.35 -12.58
CA GLY A 222 -31.91 5.49 -11.60
C GLY A 222 -32.74 6.77 -11.79
N ALA A 223 -32.12 7.87 -12.21
CA ALA A 223 -32.82 9.10 -12.57
C ALA A 223 -33.66 8.99 -13.86
N LEU A 224 -33.32 8.06 -14.76
CA LEU A 224 -34.12 7.75 -15.95
C LEU A 224 -35.28 6.79 -15.63
N ALA A 225 -35.11 5.87 -14.68
CA ALA A 225 -36.15 4.92 -14.27
C ALA A 225 -37.29 5.55 -13.44
N THR A 226 -37.08 6.72 -12.83
CA THR A 226 -38.07 7.45 -12.01
C THR A 226 -38.91 8.47 -12.80
N ARG A 227 -38.74 8.55 -14.13
CA ARG A 227 -39.47 9.48 -15.02
C ARG A 227 -40.71 8.88 -15.69
N TRP A 228 -41.18 7.72 -15.24
CA TRP A 228 -42.43 7.08 -15.69
C TRP A 228 -43.30 6.74 -14.48
#